data_AF-A0A8T3WY64-F1
#
_entry.id   AF-A0A8T3WY64-F1
#
_cell.length_a   1.000
_cell.length_b   1.000
_cell.length_c   1.000
_cell.angle_alpha   90.00
_cell.angle_beta   90.00
_cell.angle_gamma   90.00
#
_symmetry.space_group_name_H-M   'P 1'
#
loop_
_entity.id
_entity.type
_entity.pdbx_description
1 polymer ?
#
loop_
_entity_poly.entity_id
_entity_poly.type
_entity_poly.pdbx_seq_one_letter_code
_entity_poly.pdbx_strand_id
1 'polypeptide(L)' 'MSKNTFISVKEIEHIYKEDCEEFGVKFSKSDFEKFLNFLQIDFHDWVNGNLRYFYQYKKPIQ' A
#
# COMPACT_ATOMS: atom_id res chain seq x y z
N MET A 1 12.48 -13.97 -12.67
CA MET A 1 11.49 -13.25 -11.84
C MET A 1 10.14 -13.91 -12.04
N SER A 2 9.70 -14.75 -11.09
CA SER A 2 8.35 -15.32 -11.15
C SER A 2 7.91 -15.86 -9.79
N LYS A 3 6.77 -15.35 -9.30
CA LYS A 3 5.65 -16.04 -8.61
C LYS A 3 4.96 -15.04 -7.68
N ASN A 4 3.92 -14.35 -8.16
CA ASN A 4 2.84 -13.71 -7.38
C ASN A 4 3.17 -13.35 -5.92
N THR A 5 4.17 -12.50 -5.68
CA THR A 5 4.51 -12.10 -4.31
C THR A 5 3.85 -10.77 -4.03
N PHE A 6 2.73 -10.83 -3.31
CA PHE A 6 2.26 -9.68 -2.55
C PHE A 6 3.34 -9.33 -1.52
N ILE A 7 3.65 -8.04 -1.39
CA ILE A 7 4.56 -7.58 -0.33
C ILE A 7 3.97 -7.95 1.03
N SER A 8 4.72 -8.69 1.83
CA SER A 8 4.30 -9.06 3.18
C SER A 8 4.47 -7.89 4.15
N VAL A 9 3.71 -7.89 5.25
CA VAL A 9 3.87 -6.88 6.31
C VAL A 9 5.31 -6.83 6.84
N LYS A 10 6.03 -7.96 6.86
CA LYS A 10 7.44 -8.01 7.28
C LYS A 10 8.37 -7.30 6.31
N GLU A 11 8.12 -7.41 5.00
CA GLU A 11 8.87 -6.66 3.99
C GLU A 11 8.58 -5.17 4.09
N ILE A 12 7.32 -4.77 4.36
CA ILE A 12 6.97 -3.37 4.62
C ILE A 12 7.69 -2.86 5.89
N GLU A 13 7.75 -3.66 6.96
CA GLU A 13 8.48 -3.30 8.19
C GLU A 13 9.97 -3.09 7.94
N HIS A 14 10.56 -3.93 7.09
CA HIS A 14 11.97 -3.81 6.72
C HIS A 14 12.24 -2.48 6.00
N ILE A 15 11.45 -2.18 4.96
CA ILE A 15 11.55 -0.91 4.21
C ILE A 15 11.32 0.29 5.13
N TYR A 16 10.33 0.22 6.02
CA TYR A 16 10.05 1.30 6.97
C TYR A 16 11.23 1.55 7.94
N LYS A 17 11.94 0.50 8.35
CA LYS A 17 13.14 0.63 9.19
C LYS A 17 14.30 1.26 8.43
N GLU A 18 14.52 0.87 7.17
CA GLU A 18 15.54 1.49 6.32
C GLU A 18 15.26 2.99 6.15
N ASP A 19 14.00 3.38 5.96
CA ASP A 19 13.56 4.77 5.88
C ASP A 19 13.80 5.53 7.19
N CYS A 20 13.48 4.91 8.33
CA CYS A 20 13.78 5.48 9.65
C CYS A 20 15.29 5.77 9.82
N GLU A 21 16.15 4.83 9.41
CA GLU A 21 17.61 4.99 9.47
C GLU A 21 18.11 6.11 8.56
N GLU A 22 17.60 6.19 7.33
CA GLU A 22 17.94 7.23 6.36
C GLU A 22 17.62 8.64 6.89
N PHE A 23 16.45 8.81 7.52
CA PHE A 23 16.00 10.09 8.06
C PHE A 23 16.48 10.36 9.50
N GLY A 24 17.25 9.46 10.12
CA GLY A 24 17.69 9.60 11.51
C GLY A 24 16.54 9.57 12.52
N VAL A 25 15.41 8.95 12.15
CA VAL A 25 14.24 8.77 13.00
C VAL A 25 14.33 7.42 13.70
N LYS A 26 13.91 7.35 14.96
CA LYS A 26 13.90 6.08 15.69
C LYS A 26 12.67 5.26 15.28
N PHE A 27 12.89 3.99 14.93
CA PHE A 27 11.79 3.05 14.70
C PHE A 27 10.84 2.99 15.92
N SER A 28 9.55 3.03 15.62
CA SER A 28 8.45 2.92 16.57
C SER A 28 7.41 1.95 16.02
N LYS A 29 7.09 0.91 16.80
CA LYS A 29 6.07 -0.07 16.40
C LYS A 29 4.69 0.58 16.24
N SER A 30 4.36 1.55 17.10
CA SER A 30 3.08 2.27 17.00
C SER A 30 2.97 3.10 15.73
N ASP A 31 4.06 3.75 15.31
CA ASP A 31 4.05 4.56 14.09
C ASP A 31 4.08 3.68 12.84
N PHE A 32 4.74 2.53 12.90
CA PHE A 32 4.64 1.50 11.87
C PHE A 32 3.19 0.98 11.72
N GLU A 33 2.47 0.72 12.81
CA GLU A 33 1.05 0.33 12.76
C GLU A 33 0.16 1.42 12.15
N LYS A 34 0.42 2.71 12.45
CA LYS A 34 -0.27 3.84 11.79
C LYS A 34 0.03 3.88 10.29
N PHE A 35 1.28 3.63 9.90
CA PHE A 35 1.68 3.56 8.50
C PHE A 35 0.98 2.42 7.77
N LEU A 36 0.86 1.24 8.37
CA LEU A 36 0.09 0.13 7.79
C LEU A 36 -1.39 0.48 7.59
N ASN A 37 -2.01 1.14 8.57
CA ASN A 37 -3.39 1.62 8.43
C ASN A 37 -3.53 2.64 7.28
N PHE A 38 -2.56 3.54 7.14
CA PHE A 38 -2.52 4.49 6.02
C PHE A 38 -2.43 3.76 4.67
N LEU A 39 -1.53 2.79 4.52
CA LEU A 39 -1.42 1.98 3.30
C LEU A 39 -2.69 1.19 3.00
N GLN A 40 -3.34 0.62 4.02
CA GLN A 40 -4.58 -0.11 3.84
C GLN A 40 -5.68 0.78 3.26
N ILE A 41 -5.86 1.99 3.80
CA ILE A 41 -6.86 2.95 3.33
C ILE A 41 -6.56 3.35 1.88
N ASP A 42 -5.33 3.75 1.58
CA ASP A 42 -4.92 4.18 0.23
C ASP A 42 -5.12 3.06 -0.80
N PHE A 43 -4.75 1.82 -0.44
CA PHE A 43 -4.97 0.67 -1.31
C PHE A 43 -6.46 0.42 -1.59
N HIS A 44 -7.31 0.49 -0.57
CA HIS A 44 -8.76 0.33 -0.76
C HIS A 44 -9.34 1.42 -1.67
N ASP A 45 -8.94 2.67 -1.46
CA ASP A 45 -9.41 3.80 -2.26
C ASP A 45 -8.92 3.70 -3.71
N TRP A 46 -7.66 3.31 -3.91
CA TRP A 46 -7.07 3.07 -5.23
C TRP A 46 -7.81 1.94 -5.97
N VAL A 47 -8.05 0.80 -5.33
CA VAL A 47 -8.80 -0.31 -5.94
C VAL A 47 -10.22 0.12 -6.30
N ASN A 48 -10.94 0.77 -5.38
CA ASN A 48 -12.32 1.21 -5.62
C ASN A 48 -12.40 2.28 -6.72
N GLY A 49 -11.45 3.21 -6.77
CA GLY A 49 -11.33 4.20 -7.84
C GLY A 49 -11.11 3.54 -9.20
N ASN A 50 -10.13 2.66 -9.30
CA ASN A 50 -9.79 1.99 -10.56
C ASN A 50 -10.91 1.06 -11.04
N LEU A 51 -11.59 0.34 -10.14
CA LEU A 51 -12.75 -0.49 -10.51
C LEU A 51 -13.89 0.37 -11.07
N ARG A 52 -14.20 1.51 -10.43
CA ARG A 52 -15.21 2.44 -10.94
C ARG A 52 -14.87 2.91 -12.35
N TYR A 53 -13.63 3.36 -12.58
CA TYR A 53 -13.18 3.76 -13.91
C TYR A 53 -13.25 2.61 -14.91
N PHE A 54 -12.75 1.43 -14.56
CA PHE A 54 -12.75 0.26 -15.43
C PHE A 54 -14.16 -0.11 -15.91
N TYR A 55 -15.14 -0.11 -15.01
CA TYR A 55 -16.52 -0.44 -15.38
C TYR A 55 -17.27 0.71 -16.05
N GLN A 56 -16.94 1.97 -15.76
CA GLN A 56 -17.52 3.13 -16.46
C GLN A 56 -17.13 3.13 -17.94
N TYR A 57 -15.85 2.84 -18.26
CA TYR A 57 -15.38 2.77 -19.65
C TYR A 57 -15.73 1.46 -20.37
N LYS A 58 -16.19 0.44 -19.64
CA LYS A 58 -16.67 -0.82 -20.24
C LYS A 58 -18.18 -0.85 -20.54
N LYS A 59 -18.96 0.12 -20.07
CA LYS A 59 -20.37 0.20 -20.46
C LYS A 59 -20.44 0.57 -21.94
N PRO A 60 -21.01 -0.27 -22.82
CA PRO A 60 -21.29 0.14 -24.17
C PRO A 60 -22.22 1.35 -24.11
N ILE A 61 -21.92 2.37 -24.91
CA ILE A 61 -22.84 3.48 -25.16
C ILE A 61 -24.15 2.85 -25.62
N GLN A 62 -25.20 2.97 -24.80
CA GLN A 62 -26.57 2.66 -25.22
C GLN A 62 -27.07 3.77 -26.13
#